data_AF-A0A3B9WZD7-F1
#
_entry.id   AF-A0A3B9WZD7-F1
#
_cell.length_a   1.000
_cell.length_b   1.000
_cell.length_c   1.000
_cell.angle_alpha   90.00
_cell.angle_beta   90.00
_cell.angle_gamma   90.00
#
_symmetry.space_group_name_H-M   'P 1'
#
loop_
_entity.id
_entity.type
_entity.pdbx_description
1 polymer ?
#
loop_
_entity_poly.entity_id
_entity_poly.type
_entity_poly.pdbx_seq_one_letter_code
_entity_poly.pdbx_strand_id
1 'polypeptide(L)' 'MIDIELGATEKSHPDRQRKSLAVDQHTYDLLAEICFDQRRSKIDQLKMLIEHEHDKLFLPRNVSR' A
#
# COMPACT_ATOMS: atom_id res chain seq x y z
N MET A 1 -13.00 7.75 10.62
CA MET A 1 -12.19 7.87 9.40
C MET A 1 -10.77 8.10 9.88
N ILE A 2 -9.87 7.15 9.66
CA ILE A 2 -8.50 7.21 10.18
C ILE A 2 -7.58 7.61 9.03
N ASP A 3 -6.87 8.72 9.17
CA ASP A 3 -5.89 9.19 8.20
C ASP A 3 -4.55 8.48 8.43
N ILE A 4 -4.04 7.79 7.41
CA ILE A 4 -2.71 7.20 7.44
C ILE A 4 -1.71 8.27 7.01
N GLU A 5 -1.03 8.89 7.97
CA GLU A 5 0.03 9.86 7.68
C GLU A 5 1.35 9.18 7.29
N LEU A 6 1.76 9.39 6.03
CA LEU A 6 3.10 9.07 5.50
C LEU A 6 4.23 9.92 6.14
N GLY A 7 4.67 9.59 7.35
CA GLY A 7 5.82 10.25 7.97
C GLY A 7 7.08 10.21 7.09
N ALA A 8 7.55 11.36 6.62
CA ALA A 8 8.82 11.53 5.92
C ALA A 8 9.68 12.54 6.70
N THR A 9 10.82 12.08 7.19
CA THR A 9 11.91 12.95 7.66
C THR A 9 12.51 13.70 6.48
N GLU A 10 12.87 14.95 6.72
CA GLU A 10 13.08 16.03 5.75
C GLU A 10 14.09 15.73 4.63
N LYS A 11 13.61 15.89 3.38
CA LYS A 11 14.22 16.60 2.23
C LYS A 11 13.20 16.62 1.10
N SER A 12 12.71 17.81 0.75
CA SER A 12 11.65 18.06 -0.22
C SER A 12 12.12 17.79 -1.65
N HIS A 13 11.91 16.57 -2.15
CA HIS A 13 11.83 16.31 -3.59
C HIS A 13 10.46 16.78 -4.11
N PRO A 14 10.38 17.59 -5.17
CA PRO A 14 9.12 18.09 -5.73
C PRO A 14 8.20 16.95 -6.24
N ASP A 15 8.75 15.76 -6.51
CA ASP A 15 8.00 14.59 -6.98
C ASP A 15 7.30 13.78 -5.87
N ARG A 16 7.46 14.18 -4.60
CA ARG A 16 6.96 13.39 -3.46
C ARG A 16 5.75 14.03 -2.80
N GLN A 17 4.79 14.48 -3.61
CA GLN A 17 3.50 14.92 -3.08
C GLN A 17 2.82 13.74 -2.37
N ARG A 18 2.76 13.82 -1.03
CA ARG A 18 2.07 12.83 -0.20
C ARG A 18 0.59 12.86 -0.56
N LYS A 19 0.04 11.70 -0.92
CA LYS A 19 -1.40 11.51 -1.12
C LYS A 19 -1.93 10.70 0.06
N SER A 20 -3.08 11.11 0.60
CA SER A 20 -3.76 10.40 1.68
C SER A 20 -4.81 9.45 1.10
N LEU A 21 -4.91 8.25 1.66
CA LEU A 21 -5.98 7.30 1.36
C LEU A 21 -6.77 7.05 2.65
N ALA A 22 -8.07 7.31 2.59
CA ALA A 22 -8.97 7.01 3.69
C ALA A 22 -9.64 5.65 3.46
N VAL A 23 -9.76 4.87 4.52
CA VAL A 23 -10.44 3.57 4.55
C VAL A 23 -11.39 3.53 5.75
N ASP A 24 -12.39 2.66 5.70
CA ASP A 24 -13.24 2.39 6.85
C ASP A 24 -12.46 1.63 7.95
N GLN A 25 -13.06 1.56 9.15
CA GLN A 25 -12.42 0.94 10.32
C GLN A 25 -12.12 -0.54 10.10
N HIS A 26 -13.06 -1.28 9.50
CA HIS A 26 -12.92 -2.71 9.31
C HIS A 26 -11.76 -3.01 8.35
N THR A 27 -11.67 -2.28 7.25
CA THR A 27 -10.54 -2.37 6.30
C THR A 27 -9.21 -2.01 6.96
N TYR A 28 -9.19 -1.00 7.83
CA TYR A 28 -7.99 -0.64 8.60
C TYR A 28 -7.53 -1.77 9.52
N ASP A 29 -8.46 -2.41 10.23
CA ASP A 29 -8.15 -3.49 11.17
C ASP A 29 -7.57 -4.70 10.45
N LEU A 30 -8.16 -5.10 9.31
CA LEU A 30 -7.62 -6.15 8.45
C LEU A 30 -6.19 -5.83 7.99
N LEU A 31 -5.92 -4.59 7.56
CA LEU A 31 -4.57 -4.18 7.16
C LEU A 31 -3.61 -4.22 8.36
N ALA A 32 -4.05 -3.82 9.55
CA ALA A 32 -3.25 -3.84 10.76
C ALA A 32 -2.83 -5.25 11.17
N GLU A 33 -3.75 -6.22 11.10
CA GLU A 33 -3.45 -7.63 11.37
C GLU A 33 -2.40 -8.19 10.42
N ILE A 34 -2.56 -7.94 9.11
CA ILE A 34 -1.60 -8.37 8.09
C ILE A 34 -0.22 -7.76 8.34
N CYS A 35 -0.16 -6.45 8.65
CA CYS A 35 1.09 -5.76 8.95
C CYS A 35 1.80 -6.33 10.19
N PHE A 36 1.03 -6.69 11.22
CA PHE A 36 1.58 -7.25 12.45
C PHE A 36 2.23 -8.61 12.20
N ASP A 37 1.54 -9.49 11.46
CA ASP A 37 2.02 -10.82 11.09
C ASP A 37 3.27 -10.74 10.19
N GLN A 38 3.22 -9.90 9.15
CA GLN A 38 4.31 -9.81 8.17
C GLN A 38 5.47 -8.91 8.61
N ARG A 39 5.38 -8.25 9.77
CA ARG A 39 6.36 -7.27 10.29
C ARG A 39 6.63 -6.12 9.32
N ARG A 40 5.56 -5.51 8.77
CA ARG A 40 5.65 -4.46 7.74
C ARG A 40 4.85 -3.21 8.10
N SER A 41 5.23 -2.08 7.49
CA SER A 41 4.44 -0.85 7.60
C SER A 41 3.14 -0.98 6.79
N LYS A 42 2.10 -0.22 7.20
CA LYS A 42 0.81 -0.18 6.48
C LYS A 42 0.96 0.29 5.04
N ILE A 43 1.86 1.24 4.83
CA ILE A 43 2.14 1.80 3.50
C ILE A 43 2.83 0.77 2.61
N ASP A 44 3.87 0.08 3.10
CA ASP A 44 4.56 -0.93 2.31
C ASP A 44 3.64 -2.10 1.99
N GLN A 45 2.84 -2.53 2.97
CA GLN A 45 1.85 -3.59 2.78
C GLN A 45 0.81 -3.21 1.73
N LEU A 46 0.24 -2.00 1.83
CA LEU A 46 -0.74 -1.51 0.85
C LEU A 46 -0.14 -1.40 -0.55
N LYS A 47 1.10 -0.91 -0.66
CA LYS A 47 1.82 -0.81 -1.94
C LYS A 47 1.94 -2.18 -2.61
N MET A 48 2.42 -3.20 -1.90
CA MET A 48 2.55 -4.55 -2.47
C MET A 48 1.21 -5.18 -2.84
N LEU A 49 0.16 -4.98 -2.04
CA LEU A 49 -1.18 -5.49 -2.36
C LEU A 49 -1.70 -4.88 -3.67
N ILE A 50 -1.50 -3.58 -3.86
CA ILE A 50 -1.87 -2.86 -5.08
C ILE A 50 -1.03 -3.34 -6.28
N GLU A 51 0.29 -3.39 -6.13
CA GLU A 51 1.21 -3.83 -7.20
C GLU A 51 0.92 -5.27 -7.63
N HIS A 52 0.75 -6.18 -6.67
CA HIS A 52 0.44 -7.58 -6.94
C HIS A 52 -0.90 -7.75 -7.67
N GLU A 53 -1.96 -7.08 -7.23
CA GLU A 53 -3.26 -7.18 -7.89
C GLU A 53 -3.24 -6.51 -9.27
N HIS A 54 -2.55 -5.37 -9.42
CA HIS A 54 -2.35 -4.74 -10.73
C HIS A 54 -1.61 -5.67 -11.69
N ASP A 55 -0.52 -6.30 -11.26
CA ASP A 55 0.26 -7.22 -12.08
C ASP A 55 -0.58 -8.42 -12.52
N LYS A 56 -1.35 -8.99 -11.59
CA LYS A 56 -2.29 -10.08 -11.89
C LYS A 56 -3.35 -9.72 -12.94
N LEU A 57 -3.79 -8.46 -12.97
CA LEU A 57 -4.83 -7.97 -13.88
C LEU A 57 -4.27 -7.51 -15.24
N PHE A 58 -3.08 -6.92 -15.27
CA PHE A 58 -2.59 -6.17 -16.43
C PHE A 58 -1.27 -6.69 -17.01
N LEU A 59 -0.51 -7.51 -16.30
CA LEU A 59 0.64 -8.17 -16.92
C LEU A 59 0.16 -9.41 -17.69
N PRO A 60 0.50 -9.53 -18.98
CA PRO A 60 0.18 -10.71 -19.74
C PRO A 60 0.86 -11.91 -19.07
N ARG A 61 0.07 -12.94 -18.72
CA ARG A 61 0.66 -14.26 -18.51
C ARG A 61 1.27 -14.63 -19.85
N ASN A 62 2.59 -14.63 -19.93
CA ASN A 62 3.30 -15.24 -21.05
C ASN A 62 2.97 -16.73 -21.01
N VAL A 63 1.88 -17.11 -21.67
CA VAL A 63 1.51 -18.50 -21.92
C VAL A 63 2.45 -18.99 -22.99
N SER A 64 3.62 -19.47 -22.57
CA SER A 64 4.44 -20.33 -23.41
C SER A 64 3.77 -21.70 -23.44
N ARG A 65 3.04 -22.00 -24.53
CA ARG A 65 2.79 -23.35 -25.01
C ARG A 65 2.64 -23.35 -26.52
#